data_AF-A0A963EH08-F1
#
_entry.id   AF-A0A963EH08-F1
#
_cell.length_a   1.000
_cell.length_b   1.000
_cell.length_c   1.000
_cell.angle_alpha   90.00
_cell.angle_beta   90.00
_cell.angle_gamma   90.00
#
_symmetry.space_group_name_H-M   'P 1'
#
loop_
_entity.id
_entity.type
_entity.pdbx_description
1 polymer ?
#
loop_
_entity_poly.entity_id
_entity_poly.type
_entity_poly.pdbx_seq_one_letter_code
_entity_poly.pdbx_strand_id
1 'polypeptide(L)'
;MLTPQFPAVNIPSLQKVDLPAVARIRLKQPSAPAIADIEAGVRQALEGADRLKALAAGSRVALAVGSRGIAHIDRLARAVVGWLREQRLEPFIVPAMGSHGGGTAEGQAAVLARLGVDEQRTGAPVRATMEVVECGRTAKGVPCFFDANAHAADAVVIIGRVKSHTSFDRPIESGLTKMVGIGLG
;
A
#
# COMPACT_ATOMS: atom_id res chain seq x y z
N MET A 1 17.75 -19.38 -16.15
CA MET A 1 17.30 -17.97 -15.98
C MET A 1 16.35 -17.66 -17.12
N LEU A 2 15.08 -17.40 -16.82
CA LEU A 2 14.10 -16.95 -17.80
C LEU A 2 14.24 -15.42 -17.91
N THR A 3 14.97 -14.95 -18.93
CA THR A 3 14.89 -13.53 -19.29
C THR A 3 13.48 -13.28 -19.81
N PRO A 4 12.74 -12.26 -19.33
CA PRO A 4 11.43 -11.94 -19.88
C PRO A 4 11.56 -11.70 -21.38
N GLN A 5 10.82 -12.49 -22.17
CA GLN A 5 10.67 -12.27 -23.60
C GLN A 5 9.52 -11.29 -23.79
N PHE A 6 9.83 -10.12 -24.34
CA PHE A 6 8.82 -9.16 -24.73
C PHE A 6 8.46 -9.41 -26.20
N PRO A 7 7.18 -9.25 -26.59
CA PRO A 7 6.80 -9.31 -28.00
C PRO A 7 7.54 -8.22 -28.78
N ALA A 8 7.84 -8.48 -30.04
CA ALA A 8 8.39 -7.46 -30.93
C ALA A 8 7.37 -6.32 -31.04
N VAL A 9 7.74 -5.13 -30.58
CA VAL A 9 6.90 -3.92 -30.69
C VAL A 9 7.29 -3.20 -31.96
N ASN A 10 6.38 -3.13 -32.94
CA ASN A 10 6.58 -2.34 -34.15
C ASN A 10 5.95 -0.95 -33.95
N ILE A 11 6.77 0.10 -33.94
CA ILE A 11 6.33 1.49 -33.83
C ILE A 11 6.74 2.20 -35.12
N PRO A 12 5.86 2.26 -36.15
CA PRO A 12 6.20 2.77 -37.49
C PRO A 12 6.83 4.16 -37.49
N SER A 13 6.36 5.05 -36.60
CA SER A 13 6.87 6.42 -36.46
C SER A 13 8.31 6.50 -35.93
N LEU A 14 8.83 5.42 -35.35
CA LEU A 14 10.18 5.35 -34.79
C LEU A 14 11.11 4.43 -35.59
N GLN A 15 10.69 3.92 -36.75
CA GLN A 15 11.51 3.00 -37.57
C GLN A 15 12.86 3.57 -38.00
N LYS A 16 12.96 4.90 -38.11
CA LYS A 16 14.18 5.62 -38.51
C LYS A 16 15.00 6.11 -37.32
N VAL A 17 14.60 5.80 -36.09
CA VAL A 17 15.32 6.22 -34.89
C VAL A 17 16.47 5.25 -34.66
N ASP A 18 17.69 5.72 -34.86
CA ASP A 18 18.88 4.99 -34.46
C ASP A 18 18.92 4.90 -32.93
N LEU A 19 18.85 3.67 -32.41
CA LEU A 19 19.02 3.44 -30.98
C LEU A 19 20.48 3.70 -30.61
N PRO A 20 20.77 4.41 -29.51
CA PRO A 20 22.14 4.59 -29.05
C PRO A 20 22.76 3.24 -28.70
N ALA A 21 24.10 3.18 -28.66
CA ALA A 21 24.79 2.01 -28.16
C ALA A 21 24.31 1.69 -26.73
N VAL A 22 23.78 0.49 -26.52
CA VAL A 22 23.30 0.02 -25.22
C VAL A 22 24.28 -0.99 -24.63
N ALA A 23 24.56 -0.88 -23.33
CA ALA A 23 25.30 -1.88 -22.59
C ALA A 23 24.35 -2.88 -21.94
N ARG A 24 24.69 -4.18 -21.98
CA ARG A 24 23.97 -5.18 -21.19
C ARG A 24 24.42 -5.07 -19.73
N ILE A 25 23.49 -4.75 -18.85
CA ILE A 25 23.73 -4.76 -17.41
C ILE A 25 23.12 -6.04 -16.83
N ARG A 26 23.91 -6.76 -16.01
CA ARG A 26 23.39 -7.86 -15.20
C ARG A 26 23.08 -7.33 -13.80
N LEU A 27 21.80 -7.21 -13.49
CA LEU A 27 21.35 -6.85 -12.15
C LEU A 27 21.28 -8.11 -11.28
N LYS A 28 22.08 -8.16 -10.20
CA LYS A 28 21.93 -9.17 -9.16
C LYS A 28 21.03 -8.59 -8.06
N GLN A 29 19.77 -9.01 -8.04
CA GLN A 29 18.87 -8.65 -6.95
C GLN A 29 19.32 -9.38 -5.66
N PRO A 30 19.23 -8.74 -4.49
CA PRO A 30 19.37 -9.44 -3.22
C PRO A 30 18.37 -10.61 -3.17
N SER A 31 18.85 -11.83 -2.92
CA SER A 31 17.96 -12.97 -2.70
C SER A 31 17.68 -13.12 -1.21
N ALA A 32 16.49 -12.70 -0.79
CA ALA A 32 15.91 -13.20 0.45
C ALA A 32 15.09 -14.46 0.12
N PRO A 33 14.98 -15.44 1.04
CA PRO A 33 14.00 -16.50 0.91
C PRO A 33 12.60 -15.90 0.73
N ALA A 34 11.83 -16.44 -0.20
CA ALA A 34 10.43 -16.05 -0.34
C ALA A 34 9.64 -16.51 0.90
N ILE A 35 8.66 -15.71 1.32
CA ILE A 35 7.69 -16.13 2.33
C ILE A 35 6.77 -17.16 1.67
N ALA A 36 6.86 -18.42 2.12
CA ALA A 36 6.05 -19.52 1.57
C ALA A 36 4.60 -19.46 2.08
N ASP A 37 4.42 -19.16 3.36
CA ASP A 37 3.11 -19.01 4.02
C ASP A 37 2.91 -17.55 4.43
N ILE A 38 2.08 -16.85 3.66
CA ILE A 38 1.84 -15.41 3.82
C ILE A 38 1.05 -15.16 5.10
N GLU A 39 0.05 -15.99 5.38
CA GLU A 39 -0.83 -15.88 6.52
C GLU A 39 -0.05 -16.11 7.83
N ALA A 40 0.79 -17.14 7.89
CA ALA A 40 1.67 -17.38 9.03
C ALA A 40 2.69 -16.24 9.20
N GLY A 41 3.26 -15.74 8.11
CA GLY A 41 4.21 -14.62 8.14
C GLY A 41 3.58 -13.33 8.67
N VAL A 42 2.35 -13.00 8.24
CA VAL A 42 1.59 -11.85 8.75
C VAL A 42 1.29 -12.01 10.22
N ARG A 43 0.80 -13.19 10.64
CA ARG A 43 0.54 -13.47 12.05
C ARG A 43 1.78 -13.27 12.90
N GLN A 44 2.90 -13.88 12.51
CA GLN A 44 4.17 -13.75 13.22
C GLN A 44 4.61 -12.28 13.34
N ALA A 45 4.46 -11.48 12.28
CA ALA A 45 4.78 -10.07 12.31
C ALA A 45 3.89 -9.26 13.27
N LEU A 46 2.61 -9.62 13.37
CA LEU A 46 1.63 -8.97 14.25
C LEU A 46 1.70 -9.45 15.70
N GLU A 47 2.29 -10.61 15.98
CA GLU A 47 2.49 -11.08 17.36
C GLU A 47 3.36 -10.14 18.19
N GLY A 48 4.25 -9.36 17.56
CA GLY A 48 5.03 -8.31 18.25
C GLY A 48 4.31 -6.97 18.40
N ALA A 49 3.06 -6.84 17.95
CA ALA A 49 2.33 -5.57 17.93
C ALA A 49 1.60 -5.30 19.25
N ASP A 50 2.35 -5.13 20.34
CA ASP A 50 1.80 -4.94 21.70
C ASP A 50 0.80 -3.78 21.78
N ARG A 51 1.03 -2.70 21.02
CA ARG A 51 0.10 -1.56 20.96
C ARG A 51 -1.26 -1.90 20.36
N LEU A 52 -1.31 -2.81 19.38
CA LEU A 52 -2.59 -3.29 18.83
C LEU A 52 -3.27 -4.24 19.80
N LYS A 53 -2.51 -5.10 20.48
CA LYS A 53 -3.02 -6.03 21.51
C LYS A 53 -3.57 -5.31 22.75
N ALA A 54 -3.05 -4.11 23.03
CA ALA A 54 -3.48 -3.28 24.16
C ALA A 54 -4.75 -2.46 23.89
N LEU A 55 -5.27 -2.44 22.65
CA LEU A 55 -6.52 -1.76 22.33
C LEU A 55 -7.70 -2.46 23.01
N ALA A 56 -8.74 -1.68 23.32
CA ALA A 56 -9.97 -2.22 23.86
C ALA A 56 -10.70 -3.07 22.81
N ALA A 57 -11.43 -4.09 23.26
CA ALA A 57 -12.34 -4.81 22.37
C ALA A 57 -13.37 -3.84 21.76
N GLY A 58 -13.65 -3.97 20.48
CA GLY A 58 -14.49 -3.04 19.71
C GLY A 58 -13.74 -1.82 19.16
N SER A 59 -12.44 -1.63 19.48
CA SER A 59 -11.67 -0.55 18.87
C SER A 59 -11.61 -0.69 17.35
N ARG A 60 -11.85 0.43 16.65
CA ARG A 60 -11.92 0.50 15.19
C ARG A 60 -10.52 0.71 14.63
N VAL A 61 -10.10 -0.18 13.72
CA VAL A 61 -8.74 -0.15 13.15
C VAL A 61 -8.81 0.07 11.65
N ALA A 62 -8.22 1.16 11.17
CA ALA A 62 -8.11 1.44 9.75
C ALA A 62 -6.92 0.67 9.15
N LEU A 63 -7.19 -0.23 8.22
CA LEU A 63 -6.18 -0.91 7.41
C LEU A 63 -5.96 -0.13 6.12
N ALA A 64 -4.85 0.59 6.06
CA ALA A 64 -4.49 1.44 4.94
C ALA A 64 -3.82 0.63 3.82
N VAL A 65 -4.46 0.60 2.65
CA VAL A 65 -4.01 -0.20 1.51
C VAL A 65 -3.74 0.69 0.30
N GLY A 66 -2.54 0.62 -0.24
CA GLY A 66 -2.13 1.38 -1.42
C GLY A 66 -2.45 0.70 -2.74
N SER A 67 -2.35 1.44 -3.83
CA SER A 67 -2.55 0.97 -5.21
C SER A 67 -1.31 0.32 -5.85
N ARG A 68 -0.18 0.28 -5.14
CA ARG A 68 1.10 -0.17 -5.68
C ARG A 68 1.20 -1.69 -5.58
N GLY A 69 1.74 -2.32 -6.62
CA GLY A 69 1.86 -3.78 -6.69
C GLY A 69 2.67 -4.38 -5.54
N ILE A 70 1.95 -4.96 -4.58
CA ILE A 70 2.45 -5.87 -3.56
C ILE A 70 1.98 -7.25 -3.97
N ALA A 71 2.88 -8.23 -3.99
CA ALA A 71 2.50 -9.59 -4.31
C ALA A 71 1.47 -10.08 -3.29
N HIS A 72 0.33 -10.61 -3.77
CA HIS A 72 -0.74 -11.14 -2.94
C HIS A 72 -1.30 -10.14 -1.89
N ILE A 73 -1.48 -8.88 -2.29
CA ILE A 73 -2.01 -7.82 -1.41
C ILE A 73 -3.39 -8.17 -0.83
N ASP A 74 -4.20 -8.91 -1.57
CA ASP A 74 -5.48 -9.48 -1.15
C ASP A 74 -5.31 -10.45 0.03
N ARG A 75 -4.37 -11.40 -0.07
CA ARG A 75 -4.07 -12.36 1.01
C ARG A 75 -3.48 -11.66 2.22
N LEU A 76 -2.59 -10.70 2.03
CA LEU A 76 -2.04 -9.87 3.11
C LEU A 76 -3.14 -9.11 3.84
N ALA A 77 -4.01 -8.40 3.11
CA ALA A 77 -5.11 -7.65 3.70
C ALA A 77 -6.05 -8.56 4.49
N ARG A 78 -6.45 -9.71 3.90
CA ARG A 78 -7.29 -10.70 4.56
C ARG A 78 -6.65 -11.27 5.83
N ALA A 79 -5.36 -11.59 5.80
CA ALA A 79 -4.63 -12.13 6.96
C ALA A 79 -4.57 -11.10 8.10
N VAL A 80 -4.31 -9.82 7.79
CA VAL A 80 -4.32 -8.74 8.79
C VAL A 80 -5.72 -8.55 9.37
N VAL A 81 -6.76 -8.51 8.53
CA VAL A 81 -8.17 -8.40 8.97
C VAL A 81 -8.55 -9.56 9.89
N GLY A 82 -8.18 -10.79 9.54
CA GLY A 82 -8.44 -11.98 10.35
C GLY A 82 -7.78 -11.88 11.72
N TRP A 83 -6.49 -11.53 11.77
CA TRP A 83 -5.77 -11.37 13.03
C TRP A 83 -6.38 -10.26 13.91
N LEU A 84 -6.72 -9.11 13.34
CA LEU A 84 -7.36 -8.01 14.09
C LEU A 84 -8.69 -8.44 14.71
N ARG A 85 -9.50 -9.22 13.99
CA ARG A 85 -10.76 -9.77 14.51
C ARG A 85 -10.57 -10.76 15.65
N GLU A 86 -9.54 -11.60 15.60
CA GLU A 86 -9.19 -12.50 16.69
C GLU A 86 -8.84 -11.73 17.97
N GLN A 87 -8.28 -10.52 17.84
CA GLN A 87 -8.05 -9.59 18.95
C GLN A 87 -9.34 -8.86 19.40
N ARG A 88 -10.51 -9.20 18.84
CA ARG A 88 -11.80 -8.55 19.07
C ARG A 88 -11.83 -7.06 18.67
N LEU A 89 -11.04 -6.70 17.65
CA LEU A 89 -11.02 -5.35 17.07
C LEU A 89 -11.94 -5.29 15.84
N GLU A 90 -12.32 -4.08 15.44
CA GLU A 90 -13.22 -3.81 14.31
C GLU A 90 -12.44 -3.22 13.11
N PRO A 91 -11.84 -4.07 12.25
CA PRO A 91 -11.09 -3.59 11.11
C PRO A 91 -11.99 -3.06 9.99
N PHE A 92 -11.55 -2.00 9.33
CA PHE A 92 -12.07 -1.51 8.06
C PHE A 92 -10.92 -1.06 7.17
N ILE A 93 -11.09 -1.10 5.85
CA ILE A 93 -10.04 -0.80 4.89
C ILE A 93 -10.19 0.63 4.38
N VAL A 94 -9.09 1.37 4.29
CA VAL A 94 -9.05 2.71 3.69
C VAL A 94 -8.03 2.74 2.55
N PRO A 95 -8.34 3.42 1.42
CA PRO A 95 -7.40 3.61 0.33
C PRO A 95 -6.29 4.61 0.71
N ALA A 96 -5.05 4.15 0.78
CA ALA A 96 -3.87 4.99 1.04
C ALA A 96 -3.04 5.20 -0.23
N MET A 97 -3.59 5.98 -1.17
CA MET A 97 -3.06 6.07 -2.53
C MET A 97 -3.02 7.48 -3.13
N GLY A 98 -3.33 8.52 -2.36
CA GLY A 98 -3.37 9.91 -2.84
C GLY A 98 -4.32 10.05 -4.04
N SER A 99 -3.88 10.73 -5.10
CA SER A 99 -4.71 11.02 -6.29
C SER A 99 -5.02 9.83 -7.21
N HIS A 100 -4.58 8.62 -6.89
CA HIS A 100 -4.93 7.42 -7.66
C HIS A 100 -6.46 7.19 -7.70
N GLY A 101 -6.94 6.43 -8.67
CA GLY A 101 -8.38 6.22 -8.85
C GLY A 101 -9.10 7.47 -9.38
N GLY A 102 -8.38 8.46 -9.91
CA GLY A 102 -8.97 9.71 -10.40
C GLY A 102 -9.28 10.72 -9.31
N GLY A 103 -8.83 10.50 -8.07
CA GLY A 103 -9.07 11.43 -6.96
C GLY A 103 -10.52 11.46 -6.48
N THR A 104 -11.24 10.34 -6.63
CA THR A 104 -12.59 10.16 -6.08
C THR A 104 -12.64 8.93 -5.18
N ALA A 105 -13.56 8.93 -4.22
CA ALA A 105 -13.75 7.82 -3.30
C ALA A 105 -14.11 6.52 -4.04
N GLU A 106 -15.02 6.60 -5.01
CA GLU A 106 -15.49 5.45 -5.80
C GLU A 106 -14.35 4.89 -6.66
N GLY A 107 -13.55 5.78 -7.26
CA GLY A 107 -12.45 5.39 -8.12
C GLY A 107 -11.31 4.73 -7.33
N GLN A 108 -11.01 5.23 -6.13
CA GLN A 108 -10.05 4.58 -5.23
C GLN A 108 -10.55 3.21 -4.74
N ALA A 109 -11.84 3.10 -4.37
CA ALA A 109 -12.44 1.82 -4.00
C ALA A 109 -12.41 0.81 -5.16
N ALA A 110 -12.68 1.26 -6.40
CA ALA A 110 -12.59 0.43 -7.59
C ALA A 110 -11.16 -0.06 -7.88
N VAL A 111 -10.14 0.77 -7.59
CA VAL A 111 -8.74 0.35 -7.67
C VAL A 111 -8.46 -0.77 -6.67
N LEU A 112 -8.91 -0.66 -5.41
CA LEU A 112 -8.74 -1.72 -4.42
C LEU A 112 -9.45 -3.02 -4.83
N ALA A 113 -10.69 -2.93 -5.32
CA ALA A 113 -11.44 -4.10 -5.79
C ALA A 113 -10.72 -4.86 -6.91
N ARG A 114 -10.09 -4.14 -7.86
CA ARG A 114 -9.26 -4.75 -8.92
C ARG A 114 -8.02 -5.45 -8.39
N LEU A 115 -7.52 -5.04 -7.22
CA LEU A 115 -6.42 -5.69 -6.51
C LEU A 115 -6.90 -6.87 -5.64
N GLY A 116 -8.18 -7.21 -5.66
CA GLY A 116 -8.78 -8.24 -4.81
C GLY A 116 -9.04 -7.79 -3.37
N VAL A 117 -8.97 -6.48 -3.12
CA VAL A 117 -9.20 -5.87 -1.81
C VAL A 117 -10.60 -5.26 -1.82
N ASP A 118 -11.59 -6.10 -1.53
CA ASP A 118 -12.99 -5.72 -1.34
C ASP A 118 -13.56 -6.43 -0.10
N GLU A 119 -14.73 -6.01 0.36
CA GLU A 119 -15.35 -6.54 1.57
C GLU A 119 -15.62 -8.04 1.48
N GLN A 120 -16.06 -8.53 0.32
CA GLN A 120 -16.37 -9.93 0.12
C GLN A 120 -15.12 -10.83 0.28
N ARG A 121 -13.97 -10.41 -0.24
CA ARG A 121 -12.73 -11.21 -0.23
C ARG A 121 -11.92 -11.03 1.04
N THR A 122 -11.88 -9.82 1.57
CA THR A 122 -11.07 -9.50 2.77
C THR A 122 -11.84 -9.69 4.07
N GLY A 123 -13.17 -9.65 3.98
CA GLY A 123 -14.07 -9.73 5.12
C GLY A 123 -14.26 -8.40 5.86
N ALA A 124 -13.64 -7.29 5.46
CA ALA A 124 -13.78 -5.99 6.13
C ALA A 124 -14.33 -4.91 5.18
N PRO A 125 -15.15 -3.97 5.67
CA PRO A 125 -15.73 -2.93 4.83
C PRO A 125 -14.63 -2.03 4.26
N VAL A 126 -14.75 -1.66 2.99
CA VAL A 126 -13.89 -0.65 2.35
C VAL A 126 -14.56 0.72 2.51
N ARG A 127 -13.89 1.64 3.20
CA ARG A 127 -14.34 3.01 3.43
C ARG A 127 -13.41 3.97 2.70
N ALA A 128 -13.82 4.40 1.52
CA ALA A 128 -13.14 5.44 0.76
C ALA A 128 -13.81 6.79 1.00
N THR A 129 -13.02 7.85 1.12
CA THR A 129 -13.50 9.23 1.21
C THR A 129 -12.47 10.16 0.56
N MET A 130 -12.91 11.36 0.17
CA MET A 130 -12.01 12.47 -0.16
C MET A 130 -12.00 13.53 0.95
N GLU A 131 -12.77 13.32 2.02
CA GLU A 131 -12.76 14.18 3.20
C GLU A 131 -11.47 14.01 3.99
N VAL A 132 -10.91 15.14 4.42
CA VAL A 132 -9.64 15.18 5.15
C VAL A 132 -9.75 16.06 6.38
N VAL A 133 -8.88 15.78 7.35
CA VAL A 133 -8.71 16.57 8.58
C VAL A 133 -7.33 17.23 8.54
N GLU A 134 -7.24 18.54 8.81
CA GLU A 134 -5.94 19.21 9.01
C GLU A 134 -5.38 18.79 10.38
N CYS A 135 -4.37 17.91 10.39
CA CYS A 135 -3.74 17.42 11.61
C CYS A 135 -2.62 18.34 12.14
N GLY A 136 -2.24 19.35 11.36
CA GLY A 136 -1.22 20.32 11.74
C GLY A 136 -0.58 20.99 10.54
N ARG A 137 0.55 21.65 10.78
CA ARG A 137 1.32 22.36 9.76
C ARG A 137 2.81 22.04 9.87
N THR A 138 3.49 21.98 8.73
CA THR A 138 4.95 21.87 8.68
C THR A 138 5.62 23.12 9.25
N ALA A 139 6.93 23.06 9.53
CA ALA A 139 7.73 24.22 9.97
C ALA A 139 7.72 25.40 8.96
N LYS A 140 7.33 25.14 7.70
CA LYS A 140 7.17 26.17 6.65
C LYS A 140 5.71 26.65 6.48
N GLY A 141 4.81 26.26 7.37
CA GLY A 141 3.41 26.65 7.35
C GLY A 141 2.52 25.88 6.36
N VAL A 142 3.04 24.86 5.67
CA VAL A 142 2.24 24.01 4.76
C VAL A 142 1.30 23.13 5.58
N PRO A 143 -0.02 23.12 5.32
CA PRO A 143 -0.96 22.26 6.04
C PRO A 143 -0.73 20.78 5.74
N CYS A 144 -0.89 19.96 6.77
CA CYS A 144 -0.81 18.50 6.70
C CYS A 144 -2.20 17.93 6.89
N PHE A 145 -2.72 17.30 5.85
CA PHE A 145 -4.03 16.67 5.85
C PHE A 145 -3.91 15.17 6.10
N PHE A 146 -5.00 14.58 6.59
CA PHE A 146 -5.11 13.14 6.81
C PHE A 146 -6.55 12.67 6.51
N ASP A 147 -6.67 11.48 5.92
CA ASP A 147 -7.94 10.83 5.59
C ASP A 147 -8.88 10.82 6.81
N ALA A 148 -10.12 11.30 6.64
CA ALA A 148 -11.05 11.47 7.73
C ALA A 148 -11.46 10.14 8.40
N ASN A 149 -11.54 9.04 7.64
CA ASN A 149 -11.86 7.73 8.19
C ASN A 149 -10.69 7.19 9.03
N ALA A 150 -9.46 7.31 8.53
CA ALA A 150 -8.26 6.89 9.23
C ALA A 150 -7.99 7.76 10.47
N HIS A 151 -8.25 9.07 10.39
CA HIS A 151 -8.16 9.99 11.52
C HIS A 151 -9.12 9.61 12.65
N ALA A 152 -10.34 9.18 12.32
CA ALA A 152 -11.36 8.79 13.28
C ALA A 152 -11.16 7.37 13.88
N ALA A 153 -10.15 6.62 13.41
CA ALA A 153 -9.86 5.28 13.91
C ALA A 153 -9.09 5.33 15.25
N ASP A 154 -9.21 4.27 16.05
CA ASP A 154 -8.43 4.12 17.28
C ASP A 154 -6.97 3.73 16.97
N ALA A 155 -6.75 3.09 15.81
CA ALA A 155 -5.42 2.80 15.28
C ALA A 155 -5.44 2.70 13.75
N VAL A 156 -4.26 2.91 13.15
CA VAL A 156 -4.03 2.74 11.71
C VAL A 156 -2.93 1.71 11.49
N VAL A 157 -3.19 0.71 10.64
CA VAL A 157 -2.22 -0.29 10.18
C VAL A 157 -1.94 -0.06 8.71
N ILE A 158 -0.67 0.00 8.30
CA ILE A 158 -0.29 0.27 6.91
C ILE A 158 0.20 -1.02 6.23
N ILE A 159 -0.42 -1.41 5.12
CA ILE A 159 0.14 -2.43 4.21
C ILE A 159 1.02 -1.71 3.18
N GLY A 160 2.31 -1.63 3.49
CA GLY A 160 3.29 -0.89 2.69
C GLY A 160 4.33 -1.77 2.01
N ARG A 161 4.92 -1.24 0.94
CA ARG A 161 6.13 -1.78 0.29
C ARG A 161 7.27 -0.78 0.41
N VAL A 162 8.36 -1.19 1.05
CA VAL A 162 9.59 -0.40 1.11
C VAL A 162 10.41 -0.68 -0.15
N LYS A 163 10.78 0.38 -0.87
CA LYS A 163 11.68 0.30 -2.02
C LYS A 163 12.31 1.66 -2.30
N SER A 164 13.43 1.65 -3.01
CA SER A 164 14.00 2.89 -3.53
C SER A 164 13.03 3.62 -4.48
N HIS A 165 13.03 4.93 -4.38
CA HIS A 165 12.27 5.87 -5.18
C HIS A 165 12.99 6.12 -6.51
N THR A 166 12.22 6.21 -7.59
CA THR A 166 12.78 6.32 -8.95
C THR A 166 13.35 7.69 -9.29
N SER A 167 13.12 8.69 -8.43
CA SER A 167 13.37 10.11 -8.74
C SER A 167 14.33 10.80 -7.77
N PHE A 168 14.68 10.17 -6.67
CA PHE A 168 15.58 10.73 -5.68
C PHE A 168 16.15 9.63 -4.79
N ASP A 169 17.32 9.91 -4.22
CA ASP A 169 17.94 9.12 -3.16
C ASP A 169 17.93 9.96 -1.88
N ARG A 170 17.25 9.46 -0.84
CA ARG A 170 17.02 10.16 0.44
C ARG A 170 16.90 9.13 1.57
N PRO A 171 17.15 9.52 2.83
CA PRO A 171 16.96 8.61 3.98
C PRO A 171 15.53 8.05 4.13
N ILE A 172 14.52 8.73 3.57
CA ILE A 172 13.12 8.29 3.54
C ILE A 172 12.65 8.31 2.09
N GLU A 173 12.28 7.13 1.58
CA GLU A 173 11.85 6.92 0.19
C GLU A 173 10.41 6.40 0.10
N SER A 174 10.16 5.30 -0.63
CA SER A 174 8.84 4.66 -0.63
C SER A 174 8.68 3.80 0.62
N GLY A 175 7.45 3.69 1.12
CA GLY A 175 7.14 2.88 2.30
C GLY A 175 6.18 3.62 3.22
N LEU A 176 6.34 3.38 4.51
CA LEU A 176 5.40 3.82 5.56
C LEU A 176 5.19 5.34 5.56
N THR A 177 6.27 6.13 5.64
CA THR A 177 6.15 7.60 5.71
C THR A 177 5.47 8.19 4.48
N LYS A 178 5.77 7.67 3.28
CA LYS A 178 5.11 8.10 2.05
C LYS A 178 3.63 7.72 2.04
N MET A 179 3.27 6.54 2.52
CA MET A 179 1.88 6.14 2.60
C MET A 179 1.09 6.95 3.62
N VAL A 180 1.69 7.29 4.77
CA VAL A 180 1.04 8.13 5.78
C VAL A 180 0.90 9.57 5.29
N GLY A 181 1.96 10.17 4.75
CA GLY A 181 1.96 11.59 4.39
C GLY A 181 1.38 11.94 3.02
N ILE A 182 1.39 11.01 2.05
CA ILE A 182 0.89 11.24 0.68
C ILE A 182 -0.21 10.24 0.31
N GLY A 183 -0.19 9.03 0.87
CA GLY A 183 -1.21 8.03 0.60
C GLY A 183 -2.53 8.36 1.30
N LEU A 184 -2.45 8.67 2.59
CA LEU A 184 -3.55 9.10 3.45
C LEU A 184 -3.64 10.64 3.58
N GLY A 185 -2.75 11.38 2.94
CA GLY A 185 -2.73 12.85 2.97
C GLY A 185 -3.32 13.48 1.72
#